data_AF-A0A914P9N2-F1
#
_entry.id   AF-A0A914P9N2-F1
#
_cell.length_a   1.000
_cell.length_b   1.000
_cell.length_c   1.000
_cell.angle_alpha   90.00
_cell.angle_beta   90.00
_cell.angle_gamma   90.00
#
_symmetry.space_group_name_H-M   'P 1'
#
loop_
_entity.id
_entity.type
_entity.pdbx_description
1 polymer ?
#
loop_
_entity_poly.entity_id
_entity_poly.type
_entity_poly.pdbx_seq_one_letter_code
_entity_poly.pdbx_strand_id
1 'polypeptide(L)'
;MLQQSGPILSGGIKGDIEGLYRKFVNCSNFDSWLKSRLEDVDRELRESHLEMLCNTDLSHDIISTRQQVEVVDLVLKLKDKLNNLDEKSNKDKRRKLQNQLNSVMRSVDDELKSLLLSNGALREAFEL
;
A
#
# COMPACT_ATOMS: atom_id res chain seq x y z
N MET A 1 -38.65 -15.17 44.80
CA MET A 1 -39.33 -14.39 43.75
C MET A 1 -38.45 -13.20 43.43
N LEU A 2 -38.02 -13.08 42.17
CA LEU A 2 -37.06 -12.07 41.70
C LEU A 2 -37.50 -10.66 42.07
N GLN A 3 -36.67 -9.96 42.86
CA GLN A 3 -36.78 -8.50 42.96
C GLN A 3 -36.48 -7.94 41.58
N GLN A 4 -37.48 -7.29 40.99
CA GLN A 4 -37.34 -6.51 39.76
C GLN A 4 -36.37 -5.34 40.02
N SER A 5 -35.09 -5.59 39.82
CA SER A 5 -34.16 -4.51 39.50
C SER A 5 -34.38 -4.16 38.04
N GLY A 6 -35.29 -3.22 37.79
CA GLY A 6 -35.41 -2.58 36.48
C GLY A 6 -34.06 -1.95 36.07
N PRO A 7 -33.85 -1.67 34.77
CA PRO A 7 -32.66 -0.94 34.35
C PRO A 7 -32.63 0.38 35.12
N ILE A 8 -31.57 0.60 35.90
CA ILE A 8 -31.28 1.90 36.49
C ILE A 8 -31.00 2.82 35.31
N LEU A 9 -32.06 3.44 34.80
CA LEU A 9 -31.99 4.59 33.92
C LEU A 9 -31.40 5.69 34.79
N SER A 10 -30.11 5.99 34.59
CA SER A 10 -29.39 7.05 35.28
C SER A 10 -30.25 8.31 35.33
N GLY A 11 -30.85 8.55 36.49
CA GLY A 11 -31.66 9.73 36.73
C GLY A 11 -30.80 10.97 36.60
N GLY A 12 -31.20 11.87 35.70
CA GLY A 12 -30.94 13.31 35.80
C GLY A 12 -29.51 13.83 35.61
N ILE A 13 -28.49 12.98 35.49
CA ILE A 13 -27.12 13.43 35.17
C ILE A 13 -26.91 13.17 33.69
N LYS A 14 -26.78 14.25 32.90
CA LYS A 14 -26.11 14.20 31.60
C LYS A 14 -24.70 13.68 31.89
N GLY A 15 -24.53 12.35 31.87
CA GLY A 15 -23.26 11.70 32.19
C GLY A 15 -22.18 12.34 31.35
N ASP A 16 -20.98 12.49 31.90
CA ASP A 16 -19.85 13.09 31.20
C ASP A 16 -19.38 12.16 30.06
N ILE A 17 -20.16 12.13 28.98
CA ILE A 17 -19.91 11.33 27.79
C ILE A 17 -18.57 11.75 27.18
N GLU A 18 -18.27 13.05 27.20
CA GLU A 18 -17.00 13.58 26.72
C GLU A 18 -15.81 13.04 27.54
N GLY A 19 -15.89 13.08 28.87
CA GLY A 19 -14.87 12.50 29.74
C GLY A 19 -14.75 10.98 29.63
N LEU A 20 -15.86 10.27 29.37
CA LEU A 20 -15.85 8.84 29.04
C LEU A 20 -15.10 8.57 27.73
N TYR A 21 -15.39 9.30 26.65
CA TYR A 21 -14.63 9.20 25.40
C TYR A 21 -13.15 9.54 25.61
N ARG A 22 -12.85 10.60 26.37
CA ARG A 22 -11.47 11.00 26.68
C ARG A 22 -10.72 9.90 27.44
N LYS A 23 -11.37 9.19 28.37
CA LYS A 23 -10.79 8.03 29.06
C LYS A 23 -10.63 6.84 28.13
N PHE A 24 -11.62 6.60 27.26
CA PHE A 24 -11.60 5.49 26.30
C PHE A 24 -10.48 5.63 25.27
N VAL A 25 -10.33 6.80 24.63
CA VAL A 25 -9.27 7.00 23.62
C VAL A 25 -7.86 6.96 24.19
N ASN A 26 -7.71 7.25 25.49
CA ASN A 26 -6.44 7.18 26.20
C ASN A 26 -6.17 5.81 26.85
N CYS A 27 -7.09 4.85 26.73
CA CYS A 27 -6.88 3.52 27.32
C CYS A 27 -6.01 2.65 26.41
N SER A 28 -5.16 1.82 27.03
CA SER A 28 -4.21 0.97 26.31
C SER A 28 -4.88 0.00 25.32
N ASN A 29 -6.10 -0.45 25.63
CA ASN A 29 -6.87 -1.33 24.74
C ASN A 29 -7.24 -0.63 23.44
N PHE A 30 -7.69 0.64 23.51
CA PHE A 30 -8.03 1.41 22.32
C PHE A 30 -6.79 1.74 21.50
N ASP A 31 -5.69 2.15 22.14
CA ASP A 31 -4.43 2.42 21.46
C ASP A 31 -3.91 1.18 20.70
N SER A 32 -3.92 0.02 21.34
CA SER A 32 -3.50 -1.25 20.71
C SER A 32 -4.42 -1.64 19.55
N TRP A 33 -5.74 -1.49 19.73
CA TRP A 33 -6.72 -1.74 18.68
C TRP A 33 -6.54 -0.78 17.50
N LEU A 34 -6.34 0.51 17.77
CA LEU A 34 -6.15 1.52 16.73
C LEU A 34 -4.89 1.23 15.92
N LYS A 35 -3.78 0.88 16.56
CA LYS A 35 -2.54 0.50 15.88
C LYS A 35 -2.75 -0.71 14.96
N SER A 36 -3.32 -1.80 15.49
CA SER A 36 -3.65 -2.98 14.69
C SER A 36 -4.60 -2.64 13.53
N ARG A 37 -5.60 -1.77 13.75
CA ARG A 37 -6.52 -1.38 12.69
C ARG A 37 -5.86 -0.54 11.61
N LEU A 38 -4.94 0.35 11.97
CA LEU A 38 -4.15 1.14 11.02
C LEU A 38 -3.23 0.24 10.21
N GLU A 39 -2.58 -0.74 10.84
CA GLU A 39 -1.75 -1.74 10.16
C GLU A 39 -2.56 -2.59 9.17
N ASP A 40 -3.78 -2.99 9.55
CA ASP A 40 -4.70 -3.72 8.68
C ASP A 40 -5.09 -2.92 7.45
N VAL A 41 -5.51 -1.66 7.65
CA VAL A 41 -5.89 -0.77 6.54
C VAL A 41 -4.70 -0.50 5.62
N ASP A 42 -3.52 -0.25 6.17
CA ASP A 42 -2.32 -0.02 5.38
C ASP A 42 -1.91 -1.29 4.60
N ARG A 43 -2.04 -2.47 5.20
CA ARG A 43 -1.82 -3.76 4.51
C ARG A 43 -2.79 -3.93 3.34
N GLU A 44 -4.10 -3.75 3.55
CA GLU A 44 -5.12 -3.86 2.51
C GLU A 44 -4.87 -2.87 1.37
N LEU A 45 -4.51 -1.62 1.69
CA LEU A 45 -4.15 -0.61 0.69
C LEU A 45 -2.93 -1.03 -0.13
N ARG A 46 -1.87 -1.53 0.53
CA ARG A 46 -0.67 -2.02 -0.14
C ARG A 46 -0.95 -3.20 -1.06
N GLU A 47 -1.78 -4.13 -0.64
CA GLU A 47 -2.19 -5.29 -1.45
C GLU A 47 -3.01 -4.87 -2.66
N SER A 48 -3.99 -3.99 -2.47
CA SER A 48 -4.81 -3.46 -3.56
C SER A 48 -3.97 -2.68 -4.58
N HIS A 49 -3.05 -1.85 -4.11
CA HIS A 49 -2.15 -1.11 -4.98
C HIS A 49 -1.22 -2.03 -5.79
N LEU A 50 -0.71 -3.11 -5.17
CA LEU A 50 0.08 -4.11 -5.86
C LEU A 50 -0.71 -4.83 -6.96
N GLU A 51 -1.97 -5.20 -6.68
CA GLU A 51 -2.86 -5.78 -7.70
C GLU A 51 -3.08 -4.81 -8.87
N MET A 52 -3.27 -3.52 -8.59
CA MET A 52 -3.41 -2.49 -9.62
C MET A 52 -2.15 -2.44 -10.51
N LEU A 53 -0.96 -2.36 -9.91
CA LEU A 53 0.31 -2.34 -10.65
C LEU A 53 0.50 -3.60 -11.50
N CYS A 54 0.12 -4.78 -10.99
CA CYS A 54 0.25 -6.03 -11.72
C CYS A 54 -0.61 -6.10 -12.99
N ASN A 55 -1.76 -5.42 -12.99
CA ASN A 55 -2.78 -5.56 -14.03
C ASN A 55 -2.96 -4.28 -14.88
N THR A 56 -2.22 -3.21 -14.60
CA THR A 56 -2.28 -1.96 -15.37
C THR A 56 -1.71 -2.16 -16.78
N ASP A 57 -2.27 -1.45 -17.76
CA ASP A 57 -1.65 -1.35 -19.08
C ASP A 57 -0.53 -0.30 -19.04
N LEU A 58 0.72 -0.76 -19.19
CA LEU A 58 1.91 0.09 -19.31
C LEU A 58 2.51 -0.04 -20.71
N SER A 59 1.65 -0.03 -21.73
CA SER A 59 2.00 -0.02 -23.14
C SER A 59 2.66 1.31 -23.56
N HIS A 60 3.34 1.27 -24.71
CA HIS A 60 4.03 2.42 -25.28
C HIS A 60 3.13 3.65 -25.45
N ASP A 61 1.88 3.44 -25.90
CA ASP A 61 0.92 4.52 -26.13
C ASP A 61 0.57 5.29 -24.85
N ILE A 62 0.62 4.63 -23.69
CA ILE A 62 0.39 5.28 -22.40
C ILE A 62 1.68 5.92 -21.89
N ILE A 63 2.80 5.19 -21.92
CA ILE A 63 4.07 5.64 -21.34
C ILE A 63 4.65 6.85 -22.09
N SER A 64 4.54 6.89 -23.42
CA SER A 64 5.07 7.98 -24.24
C SER A 64 4.39 9.33 -23.97
N THR A 65 3.19 9.35 -23.38
CA THR A 65 2.46 10.58 -23.02
C THR A 65 2.86 11.15 -21.65
N ARG A 66 3.64 10.41 -20.86
CA ARG A 66 4.05 10.78 -19.51
C ARG A 66 5.35 11.55 -19.50
N GLN A 67 5.53 12.38 -18.47
CA GLN A 67 6.80 13.09 -18.30
C GLN A 67 7.89 12.10 -17.88
N GLN A 68 9.12 12.32 -18.34
CA GLN A 68 10.24 11.42 -18.04
C GLN A 68 10.43 11.21 -16.51
N VAL A 69 10.25 12.24 -15.69
CA VAL A 69 10.33 12.13 -14.22
C VAL A 69 9.29 11.18 -13.63
N GLU A 70 8.06 11.18 -14.17
CA GLU A 70 7.00 10.27 -13.74
C GLU A 70 7.35 8.82 -14.12
N VAL A 71 7.93 8.63 -15.30
CA VAL A 71 8.36 7.30 -15.76
C VAL A 71 9.52 6.77 -14.91
N VAL A 72 10.49 7.62 -14.55
CA VAL A 72 11.58 7.25 -13.64
C VAL A 72 11.04 6.87 -12.26
N ASP A 73 10.14 7.67 -11.69
CA ASP A 73 9.50 7.39 -10.41
C ASP A 73 8.71 6.06 -10.45
N LEU A 74 7.97 5.81 -11.54
CA LEU A 74 7.27 4.54 -11.75
C LEU A 74 8.23 3.35 -11.78
N VAL A 75 9.34 3.44 -12.53
CA VAL A 75 10.35 2.37 -12.61
C VAL A 75 10.97 2.09 -11.24
N LEU A 76 11.31 3.14 -10.49
CA LEU A 76 11.84 3.00 -9.12
C LEU A 76 10.83 2.35 -8.18
N LYS A 77 9.55 2.74 -8.27
CA LYS A 77 8.46 2.14 -7.47
C LYS A 77 8.22 0.68 -7.83
N LEU A 78 8.17 0.34 -9.12
CA LEU A 78 7.99 -1.05 -9.57
C LEU A 78 9.12 -1.94 -9.07
N LYS A 79 10.36 -1.45 -9.15
CA LYS A 79 11.52 -2.16 -8.62
C LYS A 79 11.47 -2.33 -7.11
N ASP A 80 11.20 -1.25 -6.36
CA ASP A 80 11.10 -1.33 -4.90
C ASP A 80 10.04 -2.36 -4.48
N LYS A 81 8.88 -2.36 -5.15
CA LYS A 81 7.85 -3.39 -4.93
C LYS A 81 8.35 -4.78 -5.28
N LEU A 82 9.07 -4.96 -6.39
CA LEU A 82 9.66 -6.25 -6.72
C LEU A 82 10.65 -6.70 -5.65
N ASN A 83 11.51 -5.83 -5.12
CA ASN A 83 12.49 -6.21 -4.10
C ASN A 83 11.86 -6.59 -2.75
N ASN A 84 10.72 -5.96 -2.40
CA ASN A 84 10.04 -6.20 -1.13
C ASN A 84 9.05 -7.39 -1.16
N LEU A 85 8.84 -8.03 -2.31
CA LEU A 85 7.97 -9.20 -2.43
C LEU A 85 8.69 -10.49 -2.09
N ASP A 86 8.10 -11.31 -1.21
CA ASP A 86 8.61 -12.66 -0.93
C ASP A 86 8.58 -13.55 -2.18
N GLU A 87 9.75 -14.11 -2.52
CA GLU A 87 9.96 -14.97 -3.71
C GLU A 87 9.05 -16.21 -3.71
N LYS A 88 8.81 -16.82 -2.54
CA LYS A 88 8.11 -18.11 -2.44
C LYS A 88 6.60 -17.93 -2.50
N SER A 89 6.08 -16.92 -1.80
CA SER A 89 4.63 -16.69 -1.68
C SER A 89 4.06 -15.89 -2.85
N ASN A 90 4.86 -15.04 -3.52
CA ASN A 90 4.35 -14.06 -4.49
C ASN A 90 4.89 -14.24 -5.91
N LYS A 91 5.30 -15.45 -6.28
CA LYS A 91 5.92 -15.75 -7.60
C LYS A 91 5.15 -15.18 -8.79
N ASP A 92 3.82 -15.30 -8.80
CA ASP A 92 3.00 -14.77 -9.90
C ASP A 92 2.96 -13.24 -9.94
N LYS A 93 2.82 -12.58 -8.79
CA LYS A 93 2.84 -11.11 -8.71
C LYS A 93 4.20 -10.55 -9.10
N ARG A 94 5.29 -11.19 -8.67
CA ARG A 94 6.66 -10.85 -9.07
C ARG A 94 6.84 -10.93 -10.58
N ARG A 95 6.41 -12.05 -11.19
CA ARG A 95 6.43 -12.22 -12.66
C ARG A 95 5.61 -11.16 -13.37
N LYS A 96 4.42 -10.83 -12.88
CA LYS A 96 3.60 -9.75 -13.45
C LYS A 96 4.32 -8.40 -13.37
N LEU A 97 4.86 -8.03 -12.20
CA LEU A 97 5.61 -6.78 -12.04
C LEU A 97 6.87 -6.72 -12.92
N GLN A 98 7.60 -7.82 -13.07
CA GLN A 98 8.74 -7.90 -14.01
C GLN A 98 8.28 -7.65 -15.45
N ASN A 99 7.14 -8.23 -15.86
CA ASN A 99 6.59 -7.97 -17.19
C ASN A 99 6.18 -6.49 -17.36
N GLN A 100 5.58 -5.89 -16.34
CA GLN A 100 5.22 -4.46 -16.33
C GLN A 100 6.46 -3.58 -16.48
N LEU A 101 7.49 -3.85 -15.68
CA LEU A 101 8.77 -3.17 -15.72
C LEU A 101 9.44 -3.29 -17.10
N ASN A 102 9.43 -4.48 -17.70
CA ASN A 102 9.94 -4.72 -19.05
C ASN A 102 9.12 -4.00 -20.13
N SER A 103 7.80 -3.88 -19.97
CA SER A 103 6.93 -3.12 -20.87
C SER A 103 7.29 -1.64 -20.87
N VAL A 104 7.48 -1.06 -19.69
CA VAL A 104 7.93 0.34 -19.55
C VAL A 104 9.29 0.53 -20.21
N MET A 105 10.26 -0.36 -19.99
CA MET A 105 11.61 -0.24 -20.58
C MET A 105 11.67 -0.39 -22.11
N ARG A 106 10.68 -1.05 -22.70
CA ARG A 106 10.52 -1.11 -24.17
C ARG A 106 9.84 0.14 -24.72
N SER A 107 9.15 0.87 -23.87
CA SER A 107 8.32 2.01 -24.23
C SER A 107 9.04 3.35 -24.11
N VAL A 108 10.12 3.41 -23.34
CA VAL A 108 10.96 4.61 -23.19
C VAL A 108 11.99 4.73 -24.31
N ASP A 109 12.39 5.97 -24.60
CA ASP A 109 13.48 6.27 -25.53
C ASP A 109 14.86 5.78 -25.05
N ASP A 110 15.82 5.72 -25.98
CA ASP A 110 17.16 5.18 -25.71
C ASP A 110 17.96 6.05 -24.72
N GLU A 111 17.71 7.36 -24.68
CA GLU A 111 18.40 8.28 -23.76
C GLU A 111 17.99 8.01 -22.32
N LEU A 112 16.69 8.00 -22.04
CA LEU A 112 16.14 7.70 -20.73
C LEU A 112 16.46 6.27 -20.31
N LYS A 113 16.42 5.31 -21.24
CA LYS A 113 16.81 3.93 -21.00
C LYS A 113 18.27 3.81 -20.59
N SER A 114 19.18 4.50 -21.28
CA SER A 114 20.60 4.58 -20.93
C SER A 114 20.79 5.14 -19.52
N LEU A 115 20.08 6.22 -19.18
CA LEU A 115 20.11 6.80 -17.83
C LEU A 115 19.62 5.83 -16.76
N LEU A 116 18.51 5.14 -17.00
CA LEU A 116 17.97 4.14 -16.06
C LEU A 116 18.95 2.97 -15.88
N LEU A 117 19.56 2.47 -16.95
CA LEU A 117 20.51 1.35 -16.90
C LEU A 117 21.89 1.74 -16.34
N SER A 118 22.26 3.02 -16.41
CA SER A 118 23.48 3.53 -15.77
C SER A 118 23.43 3.39 -14.25
N ASN A 119 22.23 3.32 -13.68
CA ASN A 119 22.03 3.00 -12.27
C ASN A 119 22.17 1.49 -12.07
N GLY A 120 23.31 1.05 -11.53
CA GLY A 120 23.61 -0.37 -11.31
C GLY A 120 22.54 -1.11 -10.51
N ALA A 121 21.88 -0.44 -9.57
CA ALA A 121 20.81 -1.05 -8.81
C ALA A 121 19.59 -1.34 -9.70
N LEU A 122 19.23 -0.45 -10.63
CA LEU A 122 18.14 -0.70 -11.57
C LEU A 122 18.50 -1.83 -12.55
N ARG A 123 19.76 -1.90 -12.98
CA ARG A 123 20.26 -2.93 -13.93
C ARG A 123 19.98 -4.36 -13.47
N GLU A 124 20.24 -4.67 -12.20
CA GLU A 124 20.01 -6.00 -11.61
C GLU A 124 18.54 -6.45 -11.70
N ALA A 125 17.58 -5.52 -11.67
CA ALA A 125 16.16 -5.85 -11.76
C ALA A 125 15.72 -6.25 -13.18
N PHE A 126 16.53 -5.98 -14.20
CA PHE A 126 16.27 -6.30 -15.60
C PHE A 126 17.04 -7.53 -16.11
N GLU A 127 18.02 -8.03 -15.35
CA GLU A 127 18.86 -9.17 -15.72
C GLU A 127 18.34 -10.53 -15.18
N LEU A 128 17.12 -10.57 -14.63
CA LEU A 128 16.45 -11.77 -14.08
C LEU A 128 15.48 -12.44 -15.06
#